data_AF-A0A4U7ET27-F1
#
_entry.id   AF-A0A4U7ET27-F1
#
_cell.length_a   1.000
_cell.length_b   1.000
_cell.length_c   1.000
_cell.angle_alpha   90.00
_cell.angle_beta   90.00
_cell.angle_gamma   90.00
#
_symmetry.space_group_name_H-M   'P 1'
#
loop_
_entity.id
_entity.type
_entity.pdbx_description
1 polymer ?
#
loop_
_entity_poly.entity_id
_entity_poly.type
_entity_poly.pdbx_seq_one_letter_code
_entity_poly.pdbx_strand_id
1 'polypeptide(L)'
;MSRFQSPTVVDGTLFTGDQDGNVYAIDITSGEKHVLFRLGDRTVSSPTVVNGVLYIGCDDGNVYALDIETKASSDDSRVLLGTLGHHKNRVTTDPARISSHPHNSPNQRDPGKPSDEDTDSPVDSTYLSSDHTTVAIETGDTSREPDLAAVSSPPRRALTDDEIEAGEPIGSGGQGIVHQAKILDDCPPNQVALKEPQQQNRTLNKSVVESFLEEAETWEMLDNQERQKPRWNTSEHIVGIVDTGDQLPWIAMEYMDGGSLGDRLADHPDGFPIDEALWIGECICRGVELAHNNGIAHLDIKPENILFRETKDRKWDVPKLADWGGSRKLAEQTGTMEALSVEYAAPEQFEQQKFGDPDMLTDIYQVGVLLYTVFTGEPPHTGSQLAVRCAVVNDTKPKAPSDCRSELPAELDRIVLKAMAQKKSERYRTISILVNELQSLRTGDGVTKRSEKSEPESG
;
A
#
# COMPACT_ATOMS: atom_id res chain seq x y z
N MET A 1 1.33 7.95 -30.42
CA MET A 1 0.90 6.84 -29.53
C MET A 1 1.08 7.33 -28.10
N SER A 2 0.00 7.29 -27.32
CA SER A 2 -0.14 7.86 -25.97
C SER A 2 0.59 7.03 -24.91
N ARG A 3 1.16 7.69 -23.89
CA ARG A 3 2.10 7.17 -22.89
C ARG A 3 1.46 6.35 -21.74
N PHE A 4 0.19 5.96 -21.84
CA PHE A 4 -0.58 5.38 -20.72
C PHE A 4 -1.47 4.18 -21.05
N GLN A 5 -1.41 3.60 -22.26
CA GLN A 5 -2.26 2.46 -22.61
C GLN A 5 -1.49 1.34 -23.31
N SER A 6 -1.69 0.11 -22.84
CA SER A 6 -1.17 -1.09 -23.50
C SER A 6 -2.24 -1.66 -24.43
N PRO A 7 -1.93 -1.90 -25.72
CA PRO A 7 -2.86 -2.57 -26.64
C PRO A 7 -3.05 -4.04 -26.24
N THR A 8 -4.19 -4.63 -26.65
CA THR A 8 -4.49 -6.06 -26.44
C THR A 8 -4.64 -6.76 -27.78
N VAL A 9 -4.02 -7.92 -27.96
CA VAL A 9 -4.10 -8.69 -29.21
C VAL A 9 -4.90 -9.97 -28.99
N VAL A 10 -5.91 -10.21 -29.80
CA VAL A 10 -6.75 -11.43 -29.79
C VAL A 10 -7.04 -11.85 -31.22
N ASP A 11 -6.88 -13.14 -31.54
CA ASP A 11 -7.18 -13.72 -32.87
C ASP A 11 -6.63 -12.91 -34.05
N GLY A 12 -5.39 -12.42 -33.95
CA GLY A 12 -4.77 -11.63 -35.02
C GLY A 12 -5.26 -10.18 -35.14
N THR A 13 -6.06 -9.70 -34.17
CA THR A 13 -6.56 -8.32 -34.12
C THR A 13 -6.02 -7.61 -32.88
N LEU A 14 -5.42 -6.43 -33.08
CA LEU A 14 -4.94 -5.54 -32.03
C LEU A 14 -6.00 -4.50 -31.69
N PHE A 15 -6.38 -4.44 -30.41
CA PHE A 15 -7.33 -3.50 -29.84
C PHE A 15 -6.60 -2.42 -29.05
N THR A 16 -6.94 -1.16 -29.29
CA THR A 16 -6.34 -0.01 -28.60
C THR A 16 -7.27 1.20 -28.57
N GLY A 17 -7.12 2.05 -27.56
CA GLY A 17 -7.80 3.33 -27.44
C GLY A 17 -6.88 4.50 -27.82
N ASP A 18 -7.46 5.68 -28.07
CA ASP A 18 -6.71 6.93 -28.12
C ASP A 18 -7.20 7.98 -27.11
N GLN A 19 -6.49 9.11 -27.10
CA GLN A 19 -6.77 10.25 -26.22
C GLN A 19 -8.04 11.01 -26.61
N ASP A 20 -8.59 10.76 -27.80
CA ASP A 20 -9.81 11.37 -28.31
C ASP A 20 -11.04 10.48 -28.05
N GLY A 21 -10.86 9.38 -27.32
CA GLY A 21 -11.90 8.43 -26.94
C GLY A 21 -12.22 7.40 -28.03
N ASN A 22 -11.46 7.32 -29.12
CA ASN A 22 -11.71 6.33 -30.16
C ASN A 22 -11.13 4.97 -29.77
N VAL A 23 -11.89 3.91 -30.02
CA VAL A 23 -11.46 2.52 -29.87
C VAL A 23 -11.26 1.91 -31.25
N TYR A 24 -10.11 1.29 -31.46
CA TYR A 24 -9.70 0.73 -32.74
C TYR A 24 -9.50 -0.78 -32.67
N ALA A 25 -9.82 -1.46 -33.76
CA ALA A 25 -9.36 -2.79 -34.11
C ALA A 25 -8.39 -2.67 -35.29
N ILE A 26 -7.23 -3.31 -35.20
CA ILE A 26 -6.19 -3.29 -36.23
C ILE A 26 -5.81 -4.73 -36.55
N ASP A 27 -5.99 -5.17 -37.79
CA ASP A 27 -5.49 -6.47 -38.22
C ASP A 27 -3.95 -6.45 -38.18
N ILE A 28 -3.34 -7.38 -37.45
CA ILE A 28 -1.88 -7.36 -37.22
C ILE A 28 -1.07 -7.81 -38.44
N THR A 29 -1.71 -8.42 -39.44
CA THR A 29 -1.06 -8.93 -40.65
C THR A 29 -1.10 -7.90 -41.77
N SER A 30 -2.26 -7.29 -42.00
CA SER A 30 -2.48 -6.28 -43.05
C SER A 30 -2.23 -4.86 -42.59
N GLY A 31 -2.32 -4.59 -41.27
CA GLY A 31 -2.30 -3.26 -40.70
C GLY A 31 -3.58 -2.45 -40.94
N GLU A 32 -4.63 -3.08 -41.48
CA GLU A 32 -5.92 -2.43 -41.72
C GLU A 32 -6.56 -2.03 -40.39
N LYS A 33 -6.97 -0.77 -40.28
CA LYS A 33 -7.48 -0.15 -39.06
C LYS A 33 -8.96 0.15 -39.20
N HIS A 34 -9.76 -0.36 -38.27
CA HIS A 34 -11.19 -0.07 -38.13
C HIS A 34 -11.46 0.68 -36.83
N VAL A 35 -12.39 1.64 -36.88
CA VAL A 35 -12.91 2.31 -35.69
C VAL A 35 -14.11 1.51 -35.19
N LEU A 36 -14.02 0.97 -33.98
CA LEU A 36 -15.10 0.18 -33.39
C LEU A 36 -16.16 1.07 -32.76
N PHE A 37 -15.70 2.04 -31.96
CA PHE A 37 -16.58 2.88 -31.18
C PHE A 37 -15.87 4.17 -30.76
N ARG A 38 -16.64 5.22 -30.47
CA ARG A 38 -16.15 6.46 -29.89
C ARG A 38 -16.80 6.68 -28.54
N LEU A 39 -15.97 6.75 -27.51
CA LEU A 39 -16.34 6.90 -26.11
C LEU A 39 -16.61 8.37 -25.78
N GLY A 40 -17.21 8.61 -24.61
CA GLY A 40 -17.62 9.95 -24.19
C GLY A 40 -16.46 10.89 -23.85
N ASP A 41 -15.32 10.33 -23.43
CA ASP A 41 -14.09 11.05 -23.09
C ASP A 41 -12.86 10.18 -23.42
N ARG A 42 -11.66 10.65 -23.08
CA ARG A 42 -10.39 9.95 -23.29
C ARG A 42 -10.37 8.60 -22.58
N THR A 43 -9.61 7.69 -23.18
CA THR A 43 -9.36 6.38 -22.57
C THR A 43 -8.05 6.38 -21.81
N VAL A 44 -8.08 5.92 -20.57
CA VAL A 44 -6.89 5.79 -19.69
C VAL A 44 -6.56 4.35 -19.33
N SER A 45 -7.47 3.42 -19.62
CA SER A 45 -7.33 2.00 -19.27
C SER A 45 -6.87 1.16 -20.47
N SER A 46 -6.12 0.10 -20.19
CA SER A 46 -5.79 -0.90 -21.22
C SER A 46 -7.03 -1.75 -21.53
N PRO A 47 -7.37 -2.01 -22.80
CA PRO A 47 -8.54 -2.83 -23.14
C PRO A 47 -8.37 -4.28 -22.67
N THR A 48 -9.46 -4.98 -22.36
CA THR A 48 -9.43 -6.41 -22.00
C THR A 48 -10.54 -7.15 -22.74
N VAL A 49 -10.24 -8.27 -23.39
CA VAL A 49 -11.24 -9.08 -24.11
C VAL A 49 -11.54 -10.33 -23.31
N VAL A 50 -12.82 -10.60 -23.04
CA VAL A 50 -13.29 -11.85 -22.42
C VAL A 50 -14.51 -12.35 -23.17
N ASN A 51 -14.48 -13.60 -23.65
CA ASN A 51 -15.57 -14.26 -24.37
C ASN A 51 -16.17 -13.42 -25.52
N GLY A 52 -15.34 -12.74 -26.31
CA GLY A 52 -15.79 -11.88 -27.41
C GLY A 52 -16.35 -10.52 -26.99
N VAL A 53 -16.16 -10.11 -25.74
CA VAL A 53 -16.53 -8.76 -25.28
C VAL A 53 -15.27 -7.99 -24.91
N LEU A 54 -15.07 -6.84 -25.53
CA LEU A 54 -14.01 -5.88 -25.21
C LEU A 54 -14.47 -4.92 -24.11
N TYR A 55 -13.77 -4.95 -22.98
CA TYR A 55 -13.96 -4.06 -21.84
C TYR A 55 -12.91 -2.94 -21.86
N ILE A 56 -13.35 -1.69 -21.72
CA ILE A 56 -12.46 -0.54 -21.64
C ILE A 56 -13.03 0.54 -20.72
N GLY A 57 -12.19 1.07 -19.81
CA GLY A 57 -12.54 2.17 -18.92
C GLY A 57 -12.31 3.54 -19.57
N CYS A 58 -13.23 4.46 -19.32
CA CYS A 58 -13.22 5.84 -19.82
C CYS A 58 -13.15 6.84 -18.66
N ASP A 59 -12.53 8.00 -18.87
CA ASP A 59 -12.49 9.07 -17.87
C ASP A 59 -13.86 9.72 -17.61
N ASP A 60 -14.88 9.42 -18.42
CA ASP A 60 -16.28 9.84 -18.17
C ASP A 60 -16.94 9.12 -16.99
N GLY A 61 -16.21 8.23 -16.32
CA GLY A 61 -16.67 7.48 -15.15
C GLY A 61 -17.32 6.14 -15.48
N ASN A 62 -17.40 5.74 -16.76
CA ASN A 62 -18.02 4.49 -17.18
C ASN A 62 -17.01 3.45 -17.68
N VAL A 63 -17.40 2.17 -17.57
CA VAL A 63 -16.75 1.04 -18.26
C VAL A 63 -17.63 0.62 -19.41
N TYR A 64 -17.05 0.54 -20.59
CA TYR A 64 -17.73 0.15 -21.81
C TYR A 64 -17.46 -1.32 -22.12
N ALA A 65 -18.50 -2.02 -22.55
CA ALA A 65 -18.46 -3.40 -23.01
C ALA A 65 -18.93 -3.45 -24.46
N LEU A 66 -18.02 -3.77 -25.37
CA LEU A 66 -18.28 -3.81 -26.81
C LEU A 66 -18.24 -5.26 -27.28
N ASP A 67 -19.34 -5.73 -27.85
CA ASP A 67 -19.36 -7.02 -28.55
C ASP A 67 -18.43 -6.91 -29.77
N ILE A 68 -17.39 -7.74 -29.79
CA ILE A 68 -16.45 -7.82 -30.91
C ILE A 68 -16.69 -9.16 -31.60
N GLU A 69 -16.69 -9.20 -32.93
CA GLU A 69 -17.13 -10.35 -33.74
C GLU A 69 -16.27 -11.64 -33.59
N THR A 70 -15.34 -11.67 -32.64
CA THR A 70 -14.49 -12.81 -32.29
C THR A 70 -15.04 -13.54 -31.06
N LYS A 71 -14.92 -14.87 -30.98
CA LYS A 71 -15.29 -15.63 -29.76
C LYS A 71 -14.12 -15.87 -28.80
N ALA A 72 -12.94 -15.34 -29.12
CA ALA A 72 -11.74 -15.53 -28.32
C ALA A 72 -11.67 -14.62 -27.10
N SER A 73 -10.76 -14.98 -26.20
CA SER A 73 -10.44 -14.25 -24.98
C SER A 73 -8.99 -13.79 -25.04
N SER A 74 -8.66 -12.72 -24.32
CA SER A 74 -7.29 -12.20 -24.24
C SER A 74 -6.35 -13.01 -23.34
N ASP A 75 -6.83 -14.17 -22.85
CA ASP A 75 -6.14 -15.09 -21.95
C ASP A 75 -4.71 -15.38 -22.45
N ASP A 76 -4.52 -15.68 -23.73
CA ASP A 76 -3.18 -15.99 -24.27
C ASP A 76 -2.23 -14.79 -24.37
N SER A 77 -2.77 -13.58 -24.61
CA SER A 77 -1.95 -12.37 -24.80
C SER A 77 -1.43 -11.77 -23.48
N ARG A 78 -2.11 -12.06 -22.36
CA ARG A 78 -1.75 -11.57 -21.02
C ARG A 78 -1.00 -12.62 -20.20
N VAL A 79 -1.02 -13.89 -20.59
CA VAL A 79 -0.29 -14.99 -19.94
C VAL A 79 1.23 -14.90 -20.16
N LEU A 80 1.72 -14.29 -21.25
CA LEU A 80 3.16 -14.09 -21.44
C LEU A 80 3.77 -12.91 -20.65
N LEU A 81 2.94 -12.11 -19.96
CA LEU A 81 3.39 -10.92 -19.20
C LEU A 81 2.91 -10.90 -17.74
N GLY A 82 2.44 -12.03 -17.19
CA GLY A 82 2.23 -12.21 -15.75
C GLY A 82 1.21 -11.29 -15.08
N THR A 83 0.25 -10.72 -15.82
CA THR A 83 -0.81 -9.86 -15.26
C THR A 83 -2.15 -10.59 -15.28
N LEU A 84 -2.42 -11.41 -14.26
CA LEU A 84 -3.75 -12.00 -14.06
C LEU A 84 -4.50 -11.29 -12.94
N GLY A 85 -5.55 -10.58 -13.32
CA GLY A 85 -6.73 -10.35 -12.49
C GLY A 85 -7.85 -11.28 -12.95
N HIS A 86 -8.33 -12.12 -12.02
CA HIS A 86 -9.62 -12.85 -12.00
C HIS A 86 -9.64 -14.39 -12.16
N HIS A 87 -9.68 -15.00 -10.96
CA HIS A 87 -10.49 -16.10 -10.40
C HIS A 87 -11.29 -17.06 -11.29
N LYS A 88 -10.98 -18.34 -11.12
CA LYS A 88 -11.89 -19.48 -11.32
C LYS A 88 -12.90 -19.54 -10.16
N ASN A 89 -14.01 -18.83 -10.24
CA ASN A 89 -15.26 -19.21 -9.55
C ASN A 89 -16.42 -18.34 -10.07
N ARG A 90 -17.38 -18.97 -10.76
CA ARG A 90 -18.58 -18.32 -11.30
C ARG A 90 -19.74 -18.62 -10.37
N VAL A 91 -20.24 -17.60 -9.66
CA VAL A 91 -21.60 -17.61 -9.11
C VAL A 91 -22.52 -17.10 -10.22
N THR A 92 -23.42 -17.95 -10.70
CA THR A 92 -24.44 -17.57 -11.69
C THR A 92 -25.60 -16.89 -11.00
N THR A 93 -25.85 -15.61 -11.29
CA THR A 93 -27.15 -14.96 -11.05
C THR A 93 -27.94 -14.90 -12.36
N ASP A 94 -29.25 -15.08 -12.21
CA ASP A 94 -30.25 -15.30 -13.26
C ASP A 94 -30.29 -14.15 -14.30
N PRO A 95 -30.20 -14.42 -15.62
CA PRO A 95 -30.12 -13.41 -16.68
C PRO A 95 -31.41 -12.59 -16.93
N ALA A 96 -32.48 -12.78 -16.15
CA ALA A 96 -33.78 -12.14 -16.39
C ALA A 96 -33.95 -10.70 -15.86
N ARG A 97 -32.90 -9.98 -15.43
CA ARG A 97 -33.07 -8.65 -14.80
C ARG A 97 -32.32 -7.45 -15.40
N ILE A 98 -31.78 -7.56 -16.61
CA ILE A 98 -31.28 -6.37 -17.31
C ILE A 98 -32.34 -5.91 -18.31
N SER A 99 -33.29 -5.07 -17.85
CA SER A 99 -34.19 -4.35 -18.76
C SER A 99 -33.51 -3.06 -19.21
N SER A 100 -33.17 -3.02 -20.49
CA SER A 100 -32.82 -1.83 -21.26
C SER A 100 -33.99 -0.84 -21.34
N HIS A 101 -33.86 0.41 -20.87
CA HIS A 101 -34.73 1.51 -21.31
C HIS A 101 -33.91 2.78 -21.63
N PRO A 102 -34.13 3.41 -22.80
CA PRO A 102 -33.40 4.59 -23.26
C PRO A 102 -34.05 5.92 -22.80
N HIS A 103 -33.29 7.00 -22.99
CA HIS A 103 -33.66 8.40 -22.77
C HIS A 103 -35.07 8.81 -23.24
N ASN A 104 -35.72 9.67 -22.46
CA ASN A 104 -36.58 10.75 -22.96
C ASN A 104 -36.74 11.89 -21.92
N SER A 105 -36.49 13.13 -22.34
CA SER A 105 -37.15 14.36 -21.81
C SER A 105 -38.58 14.41 -22.38
N PRO A 106 -39.63 15.07 -21.80
CA PRO A 106 -39.65 16.52 -21.51
C PRO A 106 -40.60 17.06 -20.38
N ASN A 107 -40.37 18.33 -20.03
CA ASN A 107 -41.32 19.42 -19.70
C ASN A 107 -42.82 19.08 -19.48
N GLN A 108 -43.38 19.39 -18.30
CA GLN A 108 -44.75 19.92 -18.11
C GLN A 108 -44.98 20.48 -16.68
N ARG A 109 -45.56 21.69 -16.60
CA ARG A 109 -46.13 22.37 -15.41
C ARG A 109 -47.49 21.70 -15.07
N ASP A 110 -48.00 21.68 -13.83
CA ASP A 110 -48.65 22.77 -13.08
C ASP A 110 -49.35 22.15 -11.81
N PRO A 111 -50.20 22.84 -11.01
CA PRO A 111 -49.95 23.66 -9.80
C PRO A 111 -50.51 23.06 -8.48
N GLY A 112 -50.09 23.59 -7.31
CA GLY A 112 -50.81 23.34 -6.04
C GLY A 112 -50.04 23.62 -4.74
N LYS A 113 -50.13 24.87 -4.25
CA LYS A 113 -49.71 25.45 -2.93
C LYS A 113 -50.37 24.79 -1.69
N PRO A 114 -50.09 25.18 -0.41
CA PRO A 114 -49.33 26.36 0.13
C PRO A 114 -48.21 26.01 1.16
N SER A 115 -47.08 26.74 1.22
CA SER A 115 -46.72 27.96 2.01
C SER A 115 -46.62 27.80 3.53
N ASP A 116 -45.42 28.01 4.08
CA ASP A 116 -45.06 28.64 5.36
C ASP A 116 -43.54 28.89 5.29
N GLU A 117 -43.08 30.10 4.93
CA GLU A 117 -42.83 31.30 5.74
C GLU A 117 -41.33 31.47 6.06
N ASP A 118 -40.87 32.68 5.73
CA ASP A 118 -39.50 33.18 5.72
C ASP A 118 -38.93 33.37 7.13
N THR A 119 -37.63 33.11 7.31
CA THR A 119 -36.76 33.99 8.10
C THR A 119 -35.34 33.96 7.54
N ASP A 120 -34.98 35.05 6.89
CA ASP A 120 -33.64 35.41 6.45
C ASP A 120 -33.02 36.35 7.51
N SER A 121 -31.78 36.08 7.93
CA SER A 121 -30.95 37.04 8.66
C SER A 121 -29.46 36.65 8.56
N PRO A 122 -28.56 37.64 8.39
CA PRO A 122 -27.26 37.45 7.76
C PRO A 122 -26.18 37.05 8.76
N VAL A 123 -25.27 36.16 8.35
CA VAL A 123 -24.04 35.88 9.11
C VAL A 123 -22.89 36.70 8.56
N ASP A 124 -22.35 37.48 9.49
CA ASP A 124 -21.33 38.50 9.38
C ASP A 124 -19.98 37.95 8.91
N SER A 125 -19.41 38.62 7.90
CA SER A 125 -18.09 38.39 7.37
C SER A 125 -17.06 39.15 8.21
N THR A 126 -16.35 38.46 9.09
CA THR A 126 -15.12 38.99 9.71
C THR A 126 -13.94 38.08 9.38
N TYR A 127 -13.20 38.46 8.34
CA TYR A 127 -11.86 37.96 8.07
C TYR A 127 -10.93 38.45 9.19
N LEU A 128 -10.60 37.57 10.13
CA LEU A 128 -9.44 37.73 10.99
C LEU A 128 -8.23 37.18 10.24
N SER A 129 -7.44 38.10 9.71
CA SER A 129 -6.06 37.90 9.27
C SER A 129 -5.23 37.39 10.46
N SER A 130 -4.93 36.09 10.47
CA SER A 130 -3.84 35.54 11.28
C SER A 130 -2.64 35.32 10.36
N ASP A 131 -1.58 36.07 10.62
CA ASP A 131 -0.27 35.94 9.99
C ASP A 131 0.25 34.49 10.14
N HIS A 132 0.15 33.71 9.07
CA HIS A 132 0.85 32.43 8.98
C HIS A 132 2.33 32.74 8.77
N THR A 133 3.07 32.80 9.88
CA THR A 133 4.53 32.73 9.83
C THR A 133 4.89 31.31 9.40
N THR A 134 5.16 31.14 8.10
CA THR A 134 5.67 29.89 7.55
C THR A 134 7.09 29.74 8.07
N VAL A 135 7.28 28.92 9.09
CA VAL A 135 8.61 28.45 9.47
C VAL A 135 9.04 27.51 8.35
N ALA A 136 9.84 28.03 7.42
CA ALA A 136 10.51 27.20 6.44
C ALA A 136 11.40 26.23 7.21
N ILE A 137 11.03 24.97 7.17
CA ILE A 137 11.85 23.92 7.73
C ILE A 137 13.10 23.81 6.82
N GLU A 138 14.29 24.12 7.35
CA GLU A 138 15.57 23.88 6.67
C GLU A 138 15.93 22.37 6.64
N THR A 139 15.01 21.49 6.24
CA THR A 139 15.19 20.01 6.28
C THR A 139 15.81 19.42 5.01
N GLY A 140 16.43 20.24 4.17
CA GLY A 140 17.10 19.78 2.95
C GLY A 140 18.39 18.97 3.18
N ASP A 141 18.69 18.54 4.40
CA ASP A 141 19.92 17.82 4.72
C ASP A 141 19.84 16.34 4.30
N THR A 142 20.03 16.09 3.00
CA THR A 142 20.24 14.75 2.45
C THR A 142 21.61 14.16 2.82
N SER A 143 22.47 14.89 3.55
CA SER A 143 23.81 14.42 3.90
C SER A 143 23.80 13.21 4.83
N ARG A 144 22.68 12.93 5.49
CA ARG A 144 22.50 11.73 6.33
C ARG A 144 21.91 10.53 5.61
N GLU A 145 21.49 10.68 4.35
CA GLU A 145 21.05 9.52 3.55
C GLU A 145 22.24 8.57 3.30
N PRO A 146 22.10 7.27 3.61
CA PRO A 146 23.12 6.28 3.30
C PRO A 146 23.15 5.93 1.81
N ASP A 147 24.28 5.39 1.36
CA ASP A 147 24.31 4.64 0.10
C ASP A 147 23.62 3.30 0.33
N LEU A 148 22.46 3.09 -0.30
CA LEU A 148 21.68 1.85 -0.15
C LEU A 148 22.45 0.61 -0.62
N ALA A 149 23.44 0.75 -1.51
CA ALA A 149 24.28 -0.36 -1.93
C ALA A 149 25.15 -0.91 -0.77
N ALA A 150 25.42 -0.10 0.26
CA ALA A 150 26.19 -0.51 1.43
C ALA A 150 25.37 -1.37 2.41
N VAL A 151 24.04 -1.36 2.28
CA VAL A 151 23.07 -2.12 3.09
C VAL A 151 22.27 -3.11 2.25
N SER A 152 22.80 -3.45 1.06
CA SER A 152 22.15 -4.40 0.18
C SER A 152 21.99 -5.76 0.84
N SER A 153 20.80 -6.32 0.67
CA SER A 153 20.46 -7.62 1.23
C SER A 153 21.45 -8.68 0.72
N PRO A 154 21.86 -9.63 1.57
CA PRO A 154 22.82 -10.66 1.22
C PRO A 154 22.35 -11.52 0.03
N PRO A 155 23.27 -12.15 -0.72
CA PRO A 155 22.90 -13.03 -1.81
C PRO A 155 22.12 -14.26 -1.30
N ARG A 156 21.24 -14.78 -2.17
CA ARG A 156 20.57 -16.06 -1.94
C ARG A 156 21.55 -17.21 -1.89
N ARG A 157 21.23 -18.22 -1.09
CA ARG A 157 22.04 -19.42 -0.92
C ARG A 157 21.11 -20.61 -0.79
N ALA A 158 21.38 -21.71 -1.49
CA ALA A 158 20.71 -22.97 -1.16
C ALA A 158 21.36 -23.52 0.12
N LEU A 159 20.57 -23.69 1.17
CA LEU A 159 20.98 -24.15 2.49
C LEU A 159 20.22 -25.43 2.83
N THR A 160 20.85 -26.26 3.65
CA THR A 160 20.23 -27.42 4.30
C THR A 160 20.16 -27.20 5.81
N ASP A 161 19.22 -27.85 6.48
CA ASP A 161 19.02 -27.71 7.93
C ASP A 161 20.33 -27.96 8.72
N ASP A 162 21.16 -28.90 8.28
CA ASP A 162 22.44 -29.24 8.92
C ASP A 162 23.52 -28.15 8.78
N GLU A 163 23.35 -27.20 7.86
CA GLU A 163 24.27 -26.08 7.64
C GLU A 163 23.94 -24.85 8.50
N ILE A 164 22.79 -24.86 9.20
CA ILE A 164 22.29 -23.73 9.98
C ILE A 164 22.37 -24.06 11.47
N GLU A 165 23.21 -23.33 12.19
CA GLU A 165 23.27 -23.38 13.66
C GLU A 165 22.42 -22.26 14.25
N ALA A 166 21.20 -22.59 14.68
CA ALA A 166 20.33 -21.67 15.40
C ALA A 166 20.88 -21.34 16.79
N GLY A 167 21.00 -20.06 17.08
CA GLY A 167 21.38 -19.51 18.38
C GLY A 167 20.18 -19.11 19.22
N GLU A 168 20.34 -18.06 20.02
CA GLU A 168 19.29 -17.57 20.92
C GLU A 168 18.09 -16.98 20.15
N PRO A 169 16.87 -17.11 20.68
CA PRO A 169 15.70 -16.46 20.13
C PRO A 169 15.82 -14.94 20.28
N ILE A 170 15.67 -14.23 19.16
CA ILE A 170 15.75 -12.76 19.10
C ILE A 170 14.38 -12.11 18.99
N GLY A 171 13.34 -12.89 18.66
CA GLY A 171 11.98 -12.37 18.59
C GLY A 171 10.95 -13.48 18.37
N SER A 172 9.69 -13.11 18.50
CA SER A 172 8.55 -13.94 18.13
C SER A 172 7.52 -13.05 17.44
N GLY A 173 6.92 -13.56 16.35
CA GLY A 173 6.00 -12.77 15.53
C GLY A 173 5.05 -13.68 14.75
N GLY A 174 3.76 -13.32 14.77
CA GLY A 174 2.69 -14.01 14.04
C GLY A 174 2.56 -15.50 14.38
N GLN A 175 3.27 -16.34 13.61
CA GLN A 175 3.21 -17.80 13.65
C GLN A 175 4.56 -18.48 13.95
N GLY A 176 5.62 -17.70 14.22
CA GLY A 176 6.97 -18.24 14.35
C GLY A 176 7.85 -17.60 15.43
N ILE A 177 8.92 -18.31 15.77
CA ILE A 177 10.02 -17.82 16.59
C ILE A 177 11.17 -17.49 15.64
N VAL A 178 11.85 -16.37 15.90
CA VAL A 178 13.01 -15.94 15.13
C VAL A 178 14.26 -16.13 15.98
N HIS A 179 15.24 -16.86 15.45
CA HIS A 179 16.54 -17.08 16.05
C HIS A 179 17.61 -16.30 15.27
N GLN A 180 18.63 -15.81 15.98
CA GLN A 180 19.89 -15.49 15.31
C GLN A 180 20.57 -16.80 14.94
N ALA A 181 20.96 -16.99 13.68
CA ALA A 181 21.57 -18.23 13.24
C ALA A 181 22.90 -17.97 12.50
N LYS A 182 23.81 -18.94 12.60
CA LYS A 182 25.07 -18.97 11.86
C LYS A 182 24.99 -20.02 10.77
N ILE A 183 25.55 -19.69 9.61
CA ILE A 183 25.75 -20.68 8.54
C ILE A 183 27.17 -21.23 8.70
N LEU A 184 27.28 -22.56 8.75
CA LEU A 184 28.49 -23.27 9.19
C LEU A 184 29.63 -23.29 8.16
N ASP A 185 29.44 -22.71 6.98
CA ASP A 185 30.48 -22.61 5.95
C ASP A 185 31.06 -21.19 5.83
N ASP A 186 32.16 -21.06 5.08
CA ASP A 186 32.87 -19.80 4.91
C ASP A 186 32.24 -18.88 3.84
N CYS A 187 31.12 -19.28 3.23
CA CYS A 187 30.46 -18.48 2.20
C CYS A 187 29.58 -17.40 2.84
N PRO A 188 29.61 -16.14 2.40
CA PRO A 188 28.67 -15.13 2.88
C PRO A 188 27.25 -15.31 2.28
N PRO A 189 26.18 -15.01 3.02
CA PRO A 189 26.17 -14.63 4.44
C PRO A 189 26.53 -15.82 5.34
N ASN A 190 27.27 -15.55 6.42
CA ASN A 190 27.61 -16.49 7.49
C ASN A 190 26.70 -16.31 8.73
N GLN A 191 25.82 -15.31 8.70
CA GLN A 191 24.86 -14.99 9.73
C GLN A 191 23.53 -14.62 9.09
N VAL A 192 22.45 -15.18 9.61
CA VAL A 192 21.07 -14.95 9.16
C VAL A 192 20.14 -14.83 10.36
N ALA A 193 18.94 -14.30 10.13
CA ALA A 193 17.81 -14.52 11.02
C ALA A 193 17.04 -15.74 10.50
N LEU A 194 16.77 -16.71 11.37
CA LEU A 194 16.03 -17.93 11.03
C LEU A 194 14.66 -17.87 11.69
N LYS A 195 13.60 -17.79 10.88
CA LYS A 195 12.23 -17.89 11.37
C LYS A 195 11.75 -19.32 11.22
N GLU A 196 11.19 -19.87 12.29
CA GLU A 196 10.65 -21.22 12.35
C GLU A 196 9.23 -21.19 12.95
N PRO A 197 8.31 -22.07 12.53
CA PRO A 197 6.99 -22.16 13.11
C PRO A 197 7.06 -22.48 14.60
N GLN A 198 6.17 -21.87 15.38
CA GLN A 198 6.18 -22.07 16.82
C GLN A 198 5.74 -23.50 17.20
N GLN A 199 6.67 -24.32 17.68
CA GLN A 199 6.41 -25.69 18.14
C GLN A 199 6.20 -25.74 19.66
N GLN A 200 4.95 -25.69 20.14
CA GLN A 200 4.62 -25.89 21.56
C GLN A 200 4.59 -27.38 21.96
N ASN A 201 5.65 -28.15 21.66
CA ASN A 201 5.73 -29.60 21.93
C ASN A 201 4.58 -30.44 21.33
N ARG A 202 4.00 -29.99 20.21
CA ARG A 202 2.93 -30.67 19.46
C ARG A 202 3.28 -30.75 17.99
N THR A 203 2.73 -31.75 17.30
CA THR A 203 2.77 -31.84 15.83
C THR A 203 2.20 -30.55 15.22
N LEU A 204 2.92 -29.97 14.26
CA LEU A 204 2.46 -28.80 13.52
C LEU A 204 1.16 -29.15 12.77
N ASN A 205 0.16 -28.28 12.88
CA ASN A 205 -1.06 -28.43 12.11
C ASN A 205 -0.77 -28.07 10.64
N LYS A 206 -1.38 -28.81 9.70
CA LYS A 206 -1.24 -28.56 8.27
C LYS A 206 -1.53 -27.10 7.91
N SER A 207 -2.52 -26.48 8.54
CA SER A 207 -2.88 -25.08 8.29
C SER A 207 -1.81 -24.07 8.71
N VAL A 208 -1.02 -24.38 9.74
CA VAL A 208 0.10 -23.54 10.20
C VAL A 208 1.25 -23.67 9.20
N VAL A 209 1.56 -24.89 8.77
CA VAL A 209 2.58 -25.14 7.74
C VAL A 209 2.21 -24.46 6.43
N GLU A 210 0.98 -24.63 5.94
CA GLU A 210 0.49 -23.99 4.71
C GLU A 210 0.57 -22.47 4.80
N SER A 211 0.12 -21.86 5.90
CA SER A 211 0.17 -20.41 6.07
C SER A 211 1.60 -19.88 6.14
N PHE A 212 2.52 -20.64 6.73
CA PHE A 212 3.93 -20.27 6.81
C PHE A 212 4.62 -20.36 5.44
N LEU A 213 4.30 -21.38 4.64
CA LEU A 213 4.80 -21.50 3.27
C LEU A 213 4.21 -20.41 2.35
N GLU A 214 2.92 -20.10 2.46
CA GLU A 214 2.27 -18.98 1.75
C GLU A 214 2.97 -17.64 2.05
N GLU A 215 3.34 -17.42 3.32
CA GLU A 215 4.12 -16.25 3.74
C GLU A 215 5.50 -16.23 3.07
N ALA A 216 6.23 -17.34 3.14
CA ALA A 216 7.57 -17.47 2.58
C ALA A 216 7.58 -17.21 1.06
N GLU A 217 6.64 -17.80 0.32
CA GLU A 217 6.48 -17.59 -1.13
C GLU A 217 6.19 -16.13 -1.47
N THR A 218 5.31 -15.48 -0.71
CA THR A 218 4.96 -14.06 -0.92
C THR A 218 6.16 -13.17 -0.69
N TRP A 219 6.89 -13.40 0.41
CA TRP A 219 8.07 -12.62 0.79
C TRP A 219 9.20 -12.81 -0.23
N GLU A 220 9.49 -14.06 -0.62
CA GLU A 220 10.46 -14.40 -1.65
C GLU A 220 10.13 -13.71 -2.99
N MET A 221 8.85 -13.70 -3.37
CA MET A 221 8.44 -13.05 -4.61
C MET A 221 8.75 -11.55 -4.58
N LEU A 222 8.41 -10.86 -3.49
CA LEU A 222 8.62 -9.42 -3.34
C LEU A 222 10.11 -9.06 -3.30
N ASP A 223 10.91 -9.79 -2.51
CA ASP A 223 12.36 -9.65 -2.45
C ASP A 223 12.99 -9.84 -3.86
N ASN A 224 12.54 -10.85 -4.60
CA ASN A 224 12.98 -11.06 -5.98
C ASN A 224 12.60 -9.90 -6.91
N GLN A 225 11.44 -9.29 -6.74
CA GLN A 225 11.06 -8.10 -7.51
C GLN A 225 11.98 -6.92 -7.19
N GLU A 226 12.31 -6.69 -5.91
CA GLU A 226 13.19 -5.60 -5.48
C GLU A 226 14.58 -5.74 -6.12
N ARG A 227 15.18 -6.93 -6.00
CA ARG A 227 16.54 -7.20 -6.47
C ARG A 227 16.70 -7.21 -7.99
N GLN A 228 15.70 -7.69 -8.72
CA GLN A 228 15.86 -8.04 -10.14
C GLN A 228 15.19 -7.05 -11.11
N LYS A 229 14.16 -6.31 -10.68
CA LYS A 229 13.46 -5.41 -11.60
C LYS A 229 14.20 -4.08 -11.72
N PRO A 230 14.46 -3.59 -12.95
CA PRO A 230 15.12 -2.29 -13.15
C PRO A 230 14.39 -1.11 -12.49
N ARG A 231 13.07 -1.20 -12.27
CA ARG A 231 12.29 -0.17 -11.57
C ARG A 231 12.69 -0.03 -10.09
N TRP A 232 13.18 -1.09 -9.47
CA TRP A 232 13.45 -1.19 -8.03
C TRP A 232 14.94 -1.38 -7.72
N ASN A 233 15.83 -1.27 -8.72
CA ASN A 233 17.27 -1.51 -8.55
C ASN A 233 18.00 -0.50 -7.65
N THR A 234 17.29 0.53 -7.16
CA THR A 234 17.75 1.48 -6.13
C THR A 234 16.92 1.38 -4.85
N SER A 235 16.11 0.34 -4.69
CA SER A 235 15.28 0.07 -3.51
C SER A 235 15.97 -0.98 -2.66
N GLU A 236 15.91 -0.79 -1.34
CA GLU A 236 16.49 -1.71 -0.36
C GLU A 236 15.63 -1.66 0.92
N HIS A 237 14.34 -1.91 0.75
CA HIS A 237 13.28 -1.66 1.74
C HIS A 237 12.45 -2.91 2.06
N ILE A 238 12.75 -4.06 1.46
CA ILE A 238 12.22 -5.37 1.86
C ILE A 238 13.35 -6.15 2.54
N VAL A 239 13.07 -6.78 3.68
CA VAL A 239 14.05 -7.68 4.31
C VAL A 239 14.34 -8.84 3.38
N GLY A 240 15.61 -9.02 3.02
CA GLY A 240 15.98 -9.99 2.00
C GLY A 240 15.86 -11.43 2.45
N ILE A 241 15.38 -12.30 1.56
CA ILE A 241 15.36 -13.74 1.77
C ILE A 241 16.67 -14.36 1.28
N VAL A 242 17.30 -15.18 2.13
CA VAL A 242 18.48 -15.96 1.79
C VAL A 242 18.06 -17.32 1.23
N ASP A 243 17.18 -18.02 1.94
CA ASP A 243 16.62 -19.31 1.54
C ASP A 243 15.36 -19.68 2.33
N THR A 244 14.67 -20.71 1.88
CA THR A 244 13.49 -21.28 2.56
C THR A 244 13.53 -22.81 2.54
N GLY A 245 13.16 -23.44 3.66
CA GLY A 245 13.06 -24.90 3.75
C GLY A 245 11.64 -25.41 3.61
N ASP A 246 11.45 -26.52 2.89
CA ASP A 246 10.11 -27.10 2.63
C ASP A 246 9.72 -28.27 3.56
N GLN A 247 10.70 -29.04 4.05
CA GLN A 247 10.44 -30.27 4.83
C GLN A 247 10.11 -29.97 6.29
N LEU A 248 10.98 -29.18 6.93
CA LEU A 248 10.71 -28.47 8.16
C LEU A 248 10.63 -27.00 7.74
N PRO A 249 9.44 -26.38 7.70
CA PRO A 249 9.31 -25.05 7.16
C PRO A 249 10.16 -24.06 7.97
N TRP A 250 11.05 -23.36 7.31
CA TRP A 250 11.85 -22.27 7.88
C TRP A 250 12.13 -21.21 6.83
N ILE A 251 12.38 -19.98 7.29
CA ILE A 251 12.75 -18.85 6.44
C ILE A 251 14.07 -18.30 6.95
N ALA A 252 15.14 -18.44 6.16
CA ALA A 252 16.41 -17.79 6.41
C ALA A 252 16.40 -16.43 5.72
N MET A 253 16.50 -15.37 6.51
CA MET A 253 16.44 -13.98 6.04
C MET A 253 17.66 -13.20 6.49
N GLU A 254 17.85 -12.03 5.87
CA GLU A 254 18.86 -11.07 6.27
C GLU A 254 18.79 -10.79 7.79
N TYR A 255 19.95 -10.82 8.45
CA TYR A 255 20.03 -10.41 9.84
C TYR A 255 20.07 -8.88 9.94
N MET A 256 19.02 -8.32 10.53
CA MET A 256 18.84 -6.88 10.73
C MET A 256 19.45 -6.47 12.08
N ASP A 257 20.67 -5.92 12.04
CA ASP A 257 21.50 -5.65 13.22
C ASP A 257 21.10 -4.39 14.02
N GLY A 258 20.16 -3.60 13.50
CA GLY A 258 19.68 -2.36 14.13
C GLY A 258 18.39 -2.50 14.94
N GLY A 259 17.87 -3.72 15.16
CA GLY A 259 16.62 -3.97 15.88
C GLY A 259 15.35 -3.55 15.13
N SER A 260 14.21 -3.59 15.80
CA SER A 260 12.92 -3.15 15.25
C SER A 260 12.63 -1.67 15.51
N LEU A 261 11.69 -1.08 14.77
CA LEU A 261 11.18 0.26 15.08
C LEU A 261 10.50 0.30 16.45
N GLY A 262 9.89 -0.80 16.89
CA GLY A 262 9.31 -0.93 18.23
C GLY A 262 10.36 -0.75 19.33
N ASP A 263 11.52 -1.40 19.18
CA ASP A 263 12.64 -1.26 20.11
C ASP A 263 13.15 0.18 20.16
N ARG A 264 13.29 0.82 18.99
CA ARG A 264 13.77 2.19 18.90
C ARG A 264 12.78 3.20 19.47
N LEU A 265 11.47 3.01 19.28
CA LEU A 265 10.44 3.89 19.84
C LEU A 265 10.52 3.99 21.36
N ALA A 266 10.98 2.95 22.06
CA ALA A 266 11.19 2.98 23.50
C ALA A 266 12.20 4.05 23.95
N ASP A 267 13.19 4.37 23.11
CA ASP A 267 14.18 5.43 23.33
C ASP A 267 13.72 6.80 22.80
N HIS A 268 12.56 6.86 22.15
CA HIS A 268 11.99 8.06 21.50
C HIS A 268 10.55 8.36 21.98
N PRO A 269 10.34 8.61 23.29
CA PRO A 269 8.99 8.81 23.85
C PRO A 269 8.26 10.06 23.32
N ASP A 270 8.98 11.05 22.80
CA ASP A 270 8.44 12.26 22.18
C ASP A 270 8.47 12.19 20.63
N GLY A 271 8.82 11.02 20.08
CA GLY A 271 9.04 10.78 18.65
C GLY A 271 10.49 11.03 18.20
N PHE A 272 10.76 10.66 16.94
CA PHE A 272 12.06 10.81 16.31
C PHE A 272 12.32 12.26 15.88
N PRO A 273 13.58 12.67 15.65
CA PRO A 273 13.88 13.90 14.90
C PRO A 273 13.12 13.93 13.57
N ILE A 274 12.59 15.10 13.18
CA ILE A 274 11.68 15.25 12.03
C ILE A 274 12.26 14.64 10.75
N ASP A 275 13.53 14.91 10.45
CA ASP A 275 14.20 14.38 9.27
C ASP A 275 14.31 12.85 9.27
N GLU A 276 14.60 12.27 10.43
CA GLU A 276 14.73 10.82 10.59
C GLU A 276 13.37 10.15 10.50
N ALA A 277 12.32 10.74 11.10
CA ALA A 277 10.95 10.27 10.96
C ALA A 277 10.47 10.32 9.50
N LEU A 278 10.80 11.39 8.76
CA LEU A 278 10.49 11.50 7.33
C LEU A 278 11.26 10.44 6.52
N TRP A 279 12.54 10.23 6.80
CA TRP A 279 13.36 9.17 6.18
C TRP A 279 12.75 7.78 6.40
N ILE A 280 12.37 7.46 7.65
CA ILE A 280 11.74 6.18 8.00
C ILE A 280 10.41 6.03 7.23
N GLY A 281 9.57 7.06 7.26
CA GLY A 281 8.29 7.08 6.56
C GLY A 281 8.43 6.89 5.05
N GLU A 282 9.43 7.51 4.43
CA GLU A 282 9.70 7.38 3.01
C GLU A 282 10.12 5.95 2.63
N CYS A 283 11.06 5.36 3.36
CA CYS A 283 11.54 3.99 3.13
C CYS A 283 10.39 2.98 3.25
N ILE A 284 9.56 3.10 4.29
CA ILE A 284 8.40 2.22 4.49
C ILE A 284 7.41 2.38 3.34
N CYS A 285 7.08 3.61 2.94
CA CYS A 285 6.17 3.83 1.82
C CYS A 285 6.71 3.23 0.51
N ARG A 286 8.03 3.26 0.27
CA ARG A 286 8.66 2.65 -0.92
C ARG A 286 8.55 1.11 -0.90
N GLY A 287 8.77 0.47 0.25
CA GLY A 287 8.58 -0.97 0.38
C GLY A 287 7.12 -1.39 0.18
N VAL A 288 6.18 -0.62 0.74
CA VAL A 288 4.73 -0.83 0.50
C VAL A 288 4.38 -0.60 -0.97
N GLU A 289 4.96 0.42 -1.62
CA GLU A 289 4.75 0.70 -3.04
C GLU A 289 5.16 -0.48 -3.92
N LEU A 290 6.27 -1.14 -3.59
CA LEU A 290 6.72 -2.33 -4.28
C LEU A 290 5.67 -3.44 -4.20
N ALA A 291 5.14 -3.72 -3.00
CA ALA A 291 4.11 -4.74 -2.81
C ALA A 291 2.80 -4.40 -3.54
N HIS A 292 2.34 -3.15 -3.42
CA HIS A 292 1.09 -2.69 -4.06
C HIS A 292 1.17 -2.78 -5.59
N ASN A 293 2.33 -2.50 -6.18
CA ASN A 293 2.53 -2.66 -7.64
C ASN A 293 2.48 -4.13 -8.09
N ASN A 294 2.59 -5.09 -7.17
CA ASN A 294 2.42 -6.52 -7.41
C ASN A 294 1.04 -7.03 -6.97
N GLY A 295 0.13 -6.13 -6.56
CA GLY A 295 -1.22 -6.48 -6.11
C GLY A 295 -1.26 -7.16 -4.74
N ILE A 296 -0.20 -7.00 -3.93
CA ILE A 296 -0.09 -7.57 -2.59
C ILE A 296 -0.27 -6.46 -1.57
N ALA A 297 -1.11 -6.72 -0.56
CA ALA A 297 -1.23 -5.89 0.63
C ALA A 297 -0.52 -6.58 1.80
N HIS A 298 0.12 -5.80 2.66
CA HIS A 298 0.85 -6.31 3.83
C HIS A 298 -0.10 -6.69 4.97
N LEU A 299 -1.08 -5.82 5.28
CA LEU A 299 -2.17 -5.97 6.25
C LEU A 299 -1.75 -6.03 7.74
N ASP A 300 -0.46 -6.08 8.03
CA ASP A 300 0.11 -6.07 9.39
C ASP A 300 1.29 -5.09 9.52
N ILE A 301 1.14 -3.87 8.99
CA ILE A 301 2.17 -2.82 9.13
C ILE A 301 2.13 -2.25 10.56
N LYS A 302 3.22 -2.44 11.29
CA LYS A 302 3.42 -2.03 12.69
C LYS A 302 4.91 -1.94 13.01
N PRO A 303 5.33 -1.27 14.10
CA PRO A 303 6.73 -1.05 14.41
C PRO A 303 7.57 -2.33 14.52
N GLU A 304 6.99 -3.43 15.00
CA GLU A 304 7.68 -4.70 15.16
C GLU A 304 8.09 -5.33 13.81
N ASN A 305 7.39 -4.95 12.73
CA ASN A 305 7.63 -5.46 11.37
C ASN A 305 8.52 -4.52 10.53
N ILE A 306 9.02 -3.43 11.12
CA ILE A 306 10.00 -2.54 10.50
C ILE A 306 11.36 -2.81 11.17
N LEU A 307 12.28 -3.43 10.44
CA LEU A 307 13.60 -3.80 10.96
C LEU A 307 14.69 -2.92 10.37
N PHE A 308 15.74 -2.62 11.14
CA PHE A 308 16.80 -1.71 10.72
C PHE A 308 18.10 -2.42 10.39
N ARG A 309 18.72 -1.99 9.30
CA ARG A 309 20.11 -2.30 8.97
C ARG A 309 20.97 -1.11 9.40
N GLU A 310 21.96 -1.37 10.26
CA GLU A 310 22.86 -0.31 10.74
C GLU A 310 23.73 0.23 9.60
N THR A 311 23.92 1.54 9.61
CA THR A 311 24.78 2.25 8.68
C THR A 311 25.98 2.87 9.39
N LYS A 312 27.03 3.17 8.62
CA LYS A 312 28.25 3.79 9.14
C LYS A 312 28.21 5.31 8.93
N ASP A 313 29.22 6.00 9.46
CA ASP A 313 29.50 7.40 9.16
C ASP A 313 28.36 8.38 9.47
N ARG A 314 27.62 8.12 10.58
CA ARG A 314 26.50 8.95 11.07
C ARG A 314 25.35 9.13 10.07
N LYS A 315 25.27 8.25 9.07
CA LYS A 315 24.11 8.12 8.20
C LYS A 315 22.92 7.58 8.99
N TRP A 316 21.72 7.74 8.44
CA TRP A 316 20.55 7.08 8.99
C TRP A 316 20.58 5.59 8.67
N ASP A 317 20.20 4.79 9.64
CA ASP A 317 19.95 3.38 9.43
C ASP A 317 18.80 3.17 8.44
N VAL A 318 18.82 2.02 7.77
CA VAL A 318 17.87 1.73 6.70
C VAL A 318 16.78 0.81 7.22
N PRO A 319 15.52 1.29 7.34
CA PRO A 319 14.40 0.43 7.68
C PRO A 319 13.98 -0.41 6.47
N LYS A 320 13.68 -1.68 6.73
CA LYS A 320 13.13 -2.64 5.77
C LYS A 320 11.89 -3.31 6.35
N LEU A 321 10.91 -3.58 5.50
CA LEU A 321 9.68 -4.28 5.84
C LEU A 321 9.91 -5.79 5.92
N ALA A 322 9.41 -6.38 7.00
CA ALA A 322 9.43 -7.81 7.27
C ALA A 322 8.01 -8.34 7.51
N ASP A 323 7.87 -9.66 7.58
CA ASP A 323 6.68 -10.38 8.04
C ASP A 323 5.43 -10.19 7.14
N TRP A 324 5.52 -10.73 5.92
CA TRP A 324 4.46 -10.68 4.90
C TRP A 324 3.31 -11.70 5.14
N GLY A 325 3.12 -12.12 6.39
CA GLY A 325 2.24 -13.23 6.80
C GLY A 325 0.77 -12.88 7.02
N GLY A 326 0.32 -11.69 6.58
CA GLY A 326 -1.08 -11.26 6.49
C GLY A 326 -2.00 -11.82 7.58
N SER A 327 -1.70 -11.49 8.84
CA SER A 327 -2.17 -12.04 10.12
C SER A 327 -3.70 -12.12 10.31
N ARG A 328 -4.40 -12.96 9.53
CA ARG A 328 -5.86 -13.16 9.64
C ARG A 328 -6.25 -14.43 10.42
N LYS A 329 -5.38 -15.43 10.54
CA LYS A 329 -5.82 -16.79 10.90
C LYS A 329 -5.71 -17.17 12.39
N LEU A 330 -4.90 -16.50 13.23
CA LEU A 330 -4.70 -16.96 14.62
C LEU A 330 -5.65 -16.34 15.67
N ALA A 331 -6.12 -15.11 15.43
CA ALA A 331 -7.06 -14.43 16.33
C ALA A 331 -8.41 -15.15 16.43
N GLU A 332 -8.84 -15.80 15.34
CA GLU A 332 -10.10 -16.55 15.26
C GLU A 332 -10.04 -17.92 15.96
N GLN A 333 -8.84 -18.51 16.15
CA GLN A 333 -8.70 -19.90 16.60
C GLN A 333 -8.28 -20.08 18.07
N THR A 334 -7.54 -19.13 18.65
CA THR A 334 -6.86 -19.39 19.92
C THR A 334 -7.52 -18.75 21.14
N GLY A 335 -8.32 -17.69 20.98
CA GLY A 335 -8.99 -17.00 22.09
C GLY A 335 -8.04 -16.43 23.17
N THR A 336 -6.72 -16.58 23.00
CA THR A 336 -5.67 -16.02 23.86
C THR A 336 -5.26 -14.67 23.28
N MET A 337 -5.76 -13.63 23.93
CA MET A 337 -5.85 -12.25 23.45
C MET A 337 -4.61 -11.36 23.71
N GLU A 338 -3.39 -11.88 23.66
CA GLU A 338 -2.24 -11.17 24.26
C GLU A 338 -1.18 -10.60 23.30
N ALA A 339 -1.40 -10.58 21.98
CA ALA A 339 -0.39 -10.00 21.06
C ALA A 339 -0.94 -9.47 19.73
N LEU A 340 -2.10 -8.81 19.74
CA LEU A 340 -2.52 -8.03 18.57
C LEU A 340 -2.19 -6.56 18.84
N SER A 341 -1.32 -5.98 18.02
CA SER A 341 -1.03 -4.54 17.96
C SER A 341 -2.24 -3.81 17.34
N VAL A 342 -3.39 -3.89 18.03
CA VAL A 342 -4.68 -3.34 17.60
C VAL A 342 -4.64 -1.82 17.42
N GLU A 343 -3.64 -1.16 18.00
CA GLU A 343 -3.33 0.27 17.87
C GLU A 343 -3.12 0.67 16.41
N TYR A 344 -2.61 -0.25 15.58
CA TYR A 344 -2.35 -0.03 14.15
C TYR A 344 -3.49 -0.49 13.25
N ALA A 345 -4.47 -1.24 13.77
CA ALA A 345 -5.51 -1.86 12.95
C ALA A 345 -6.49 -0.84 12.37
N ALA A 346 -6.80 -0.99 11.08
CA ALA A 346 -7.74 -0.13 10.36
C ALA A 346 -9.21 -0.49 10.70
N PRO A 347 -10.18 0.41 10.46
CA PRO A 347 -11.61 0.16 10.70
C PRO A 347 -12.13 -1.13 10.07
N GLU A 348 -11.72 -1.43 8.84
CA GLU A 348 -12.08 -2.64 8.10
C GLU A 348 -11.52 -3.93 8.70
N GLN A 349 -10.45 -3.87 9.49
CA GLN A 349 -9.95 -5.06 10.20
C GLN A 349 -10.83 -5.40 11.42
N PHE A 350 -11.54 -4.41 11.99
CA PHE A 350 -12.50 -4.64 13.07
C PHE A 350 -13.91 -4.97 12.57
N GLU A 351 -14.38 -4.29 11.52
CA GLU A 351 -15.77 -4.38 11.02
C GLU A 351 -15.87 -4.41 9.50
N GLN A 352 -15.43 -5.53 8.91
CA GLN A 352 -15.43 -5.75 7.45
C GLN A 352 -16.80 -5.54 6.79
N GLN A 353 -17.88 -5.95 7.46
CA GLN A 353 -19.25 -5.79 6.95
C GLN A 353 -19.64 -4.31 6.74
N LYS A 354 -19.02 -3.40 7.48
CA LYS A 354 -19.28 -1.96 7.42
C LYS A 354 -18.30 -1.22 6.52
N PHE A 355 -17.01 -1.60 6.55
CA PHE A 355 -15.93 -0.85 5.90
C PHE A 355 -15.29 -1.57 4.69
N GLY A 356 -15.78 -2.75 4.34
CA GLY A 356 -15.24 -3.60 3.26
C GLY A 356 -14.13 -4.54 3.72
N ASP A 357 -13.62 -5.36 2.81
CA ASP A 357 -12.50 -6.25 3.09
C ASP A 357 -11.18 -5.48 3.22
N PRO A 358 -10.23 -5.90 4.07
CA PRO A 358 -8.87 -5.37 4.09
C PRO A 358 -8.18 -5.52 2.74
N ASP A 359 -7.50 -4.46 2.31
CA ASP A 359 -6.85 -4.35 1.00
C ASP A 359 -5.65 -3.39 1.07
N MET A 360 -5.10 -2.97 -0.07
CA MET A 360 -3.98 -2.03 -0.13
C MET A 360 -4.28 -0.67 0.54
N LEU A 361 -5.54 -0.26 0.67
CA LEU A 361 -5.89 0.97 1.39
C LEU A 361 -5.86 0.78 2.90
N THR A 362 -5.94 -0.45 3.40
CA THR A 362 -5.67 -0.81 4.79
C THR A 362 -4.22 -0.50 5.14
N ASP A 363 -3.26 -0.88 4.29
CA ASP A 363 -1.85 -0.57 4.49
C ASP A 363 -1.61 0.95 4.58
N ILE A 364 -2.30 1.75 3.76
CA ILE A 364 -2.18 3.21 3.80
C ILE A 364 -2.64 3.77 5.15
N TYR A 365 -3.70 3.21 5.74
CA TYR A 365 -4.13 3.57 7.09
C TYR A 365 -3.07 3.21 8.12
N GLN A 366 -2.56 1.98 8.06
CA GLN A 366 -1.53 1.49 8.99
C GLN A 366 -0.24 2.30 8.91
N VAL A 367 0.20 2.66 7.70
CA VAL A 367 1.32 3.59 7.49
C VAL A 367 0.99 4.96 8.09
N GLY A 368 -0.23 5.47 7.95
CA GLY A 368 -0.66 6.70 8.61
C GLY A 368 -0.51 6.65 10.13
N VAL A 369 -0.95 5.55 10.75
CA VAL A 369 -0.80 5.33 12.19
C VAL A 369 0.68 5.24 12.58
N LEU A 370 1.49 4.50 11.80
CA LEU A 370 2.92 4.39 12.03
C LEU A 370 3.64 5.73 11.91
N LEU A 371 3.29 6.55 10.92
CA LEU A 371 3.78 7.92 10.78
C LEU A 371 3.44 8.74 12.03
N TYR A 372 2.18 8.69 12.47
CA TYR A 372 1.76 9.36 13.71
C TYR A 372 2.66 8.95 14.89
N THR A 373 2.89 7.65 15.07
CA THR A 373 3.74 7.11 16.14
C THR A 373 5.18 7.60 16.02
N VAL A 374 5.83 7.54 14.86
CA VAL A 374 7.23 7.97 14.74
C VAL A 374 7.42 9.46 14.97
N PHE A 375 6.42 10.30 14.69
CA PHE A 375 6.48 11.73 14.94
C PHE A 375 6.16 12.15 16.37
N THR A 376 5.32 11.37 17.07
CA THR A 376 4.78 11.76 18.39
C THR A 376 5.17 10.83 19.54
N GLY A 377 5.79 9.69 19.25
CA GLY A 377 6.20 8.67 20.22
C GLY A 377 5.12 7.63 20.55
N GLU A 378 3.83 7.97 20.38
CA GLU A 378 2.70 7.09 20.71
C GLU A 378 1.69 7.00 19.55
N PRO A 379 0.95 5.89 19.41
CA PRO A 379 -0.13 5.80 18.43
C PRO A 379 -1.30 6.76 18.78
N PRO A 380 -2.14 7.14 17.79
CA PRO A 380 -3.21 8.12 17.95
C PRO A 380 -4.29 7.69 18.96
N HIS A 381 -4.46 6.39 19.14
CA HIS A 381 -5.38 5.80 20.11
C HIS A 381 -4.63 4.74 20.93
N THR A 382 -4.63 4.93 22.25
CA THR A 382 -4.02 4.02 23.22
C THR A 382 -5.07 3.52 24.21
N GLY A 383 -4.76 2.46 24.95
CA GLY A 383 -5.62 1.91 26.00
C GLY A 383 -5.95 0.44 25.75
N SER A 384 -7.11 -0.01 26.25
CA SER A 384 -7.53 -1.40 26.04
C SER A 384 -7.91 -1.65 24.59
N GLN A 385 -7.83 -2.91 24.14
CA GLN A 385 -8.20 -3.27 22.76
C GLN A 385 -9.62 -2.83 22.39
N LEU A 386 -10.55 -2.92 23.35
CA LEU A 386 -11.92 -2.45 23.14
C LEU A 386 -11.99 -0.93 23.02
N ALA A 387 -11.18 -0.18 23.79
CA ALA A 387 -11.13 1.28 23.71
C ALA A 387 -10.58 1.73 22.35
N VAL A 388 -9.46 1.16 21.90
CA VAL A 388 -8.86 1.44 20.59
C VAL A 388 -9.84 1.10 19.46
N ARG A 389 -10.42 -0.11 19.48
CA ARG A 389 -11.46 -0.50 18.51
C ARG A 389 -12.61 0.51 18.48
N CYS A 390 -13.15 0.87 19.65
CA CYS A 390 -14.25 1.82 19.74
C CYS A 390 -13.87 3.20 19.19
N ALA A 391 -12.65 3.67 19.45
CA ALA A 391 -12.17 4.94 18.91
C ALA A 391 -12.12 4.91 17.38
N VAL A 392 -11.49 3.87 16.80
CA VAL A 392 -11.32 3.70 15.35
C VAL A 392 -12.66 3.51 14.63
N VAL A 393 -13.53 2.62 15.13
CA VAL A 393 -14.82 2.30 14.49
C VAL A 393 -15.84 3.43 14.59
N ASN A 394 -15.79 4.24 15.66
CA ASN A 394 -16.70 5.37 15.87
C ASN A 394 -16.12 6.71 15.38
N ASP A 395 -14.99 6.70 14.67
CA ASP A 395 -14.34 7.90 14.11
C ASP A 395 -14.02 8.95 15.19
N THR A 396 -13.53 8.49 16.34
CA THR A 396 -13.04 9.41 17.39
C THR A 396 -11.81 10.11 16.83
N LYS A 397 -11.91 11.42 16.58
CA LYS A 397 -10.82 12.18 15.98
C LYS A 397 -9.57 12.13 16.87
N PRO A 398 -8.43 11.68 16.35
CA PRO A 398 -7.17 11.79 17.08
C PRO A 398 -6.73 13.25 17.17
N LYS A 399 -5.83 13.54 18.11
CA LYS A 399 -5.13 14.84 18.14
C LYS A 399 -4.34 15.00 16.85
N ALA A 400 -4.12 16.24 16.40
CA ALA A 400 -3.18 16.44 15.31
C ALA A 400 -1.75 16.17 15.82
N PRO A 401 -0.82 15.63 14.99
CA PRO A 401 0.59 15.53 15.36
C PRO A 401 1.15 16.83 15.94
N SER A 402 0.86 17.99 15.33
CA SER A 402 1.31 19.31 15.80
C SER A 402 0.74 19.72 17.17
N ASP A 403 -0.46 19.23 17.54
CA ASP A 403 -1.03 19.43 18.88
C ASP A 403 -0.30 18.61 19.94
N CYS A 404 0.31 17.48 19.55
CA CYS A 404 1.12 16.64 20.43
C CYS A 404 2.56 17.17 20.52
N ARG A 405 3.11 17.67 19.41
CA ARG A 405 4.47 18.18 19.31
C ARG A 405 4.52 19.43 18.44
N SER A 406 4.66 20.59 19.08
CA SER A 406 4.49 21.91 18.48
C SER A 406 5.51 22.30 17.39
N GLU A 407 6.64 21.58 17.29
CA GLU A 407 7.64 21.79 16.24
C GLU A 407 7.29 21.11 14.91
N LEU A 408 6.25 20.25 14.91
CA LEU A 408 5.79 19.59 13.68
C LEU A 408 5.01 20.58 12.79
N PRO A 409 5.25 20.57 11.47
CA PRO A 409 4.54 21.45 10.54
C PRO A 409 3.06 21.05 10.40
N ALA A 410 2.19 22.04 10.22
CA ALA A 410 0.76 21.81 10.00
C ALA A 410 0.50 20.97 8.73
N GLU A 411 1.39 21.02 7.74
CA GLU A 411 1.33 20.18 6.56
C GLU A 411 1.41 18.69 6.89
N LEU A 412 2.15 18.31 7.94
CA LEU A 412 2.25 16.92 8.40
C LEU A 412 0.92 16.42 8.96
N ASP A 413 0.18 17.27 9.68
CA ASP A 413 -1.14 16.92 10.20
C ASP A 413 -2.06 16.50 9.06
N ARG A 414 -2.10 17.30 7.98
CA ARG A 414 -2.91 16.98 6.80
C ARG A 414 -2.48 15.65 6.20
N ILE A 415 -1.18 15.37 6.13
CA ILE A 415 -0.65 14.15 5.51
C ILE A 415 -1.08 12.92 6.30
N VAL A 416 -0.78 12.92 7.61
CA VAL A 416 -1.04 11.81 8.52
C VAL A 416 -2.54 11.57 8.70
N LEU A 417 -3.32 12.61 8.98
CA LEU A 417 -4.77 12.49 9.19
C LEU A 417 -5.49 12.02 7.92
N LYS A 418 -5.03 12.40 6.73
CA LYS A 418 -5.59 11.90 5.47
C LYS A 418 -5.29 10.41 5.27
N ALA A 419 -4.09 9.94 5.59
CA ALA A 419 -3.75 8.52 5.51
C ALA A 419 -4.65 7.69 6.45
N MET A 420 -4.92 8.22 7.65
CA MET A 420 -5.75 7.59 8.67
C MET A 420 -7.26 7.87 8.55
N ALA A 421 -7.75 8.37 7.41
CA ALA A 421 -9.19 8.62 7.26
C ALA A 421 -10.00 7.33 7.44
N GLN A 422 -11.12 7.38 8.18
CA GLN A 422 -11.92 6.19 8.45
C GLN A 422 -12.43 5.54 7.15
N LYS A 423 -12.95 6.36 6.22
CA LYS A 423 -13.41 5.88 4.93
C LYS A 423 -12.24 5.70 3.97
N LYS A 424 -12.16 4.52 3.35
CA LYS A 424 -11.16 4.20 2.32
C LYS A 424 -11.08 5.23 1.18
N SER A 425 -12.23 5.77 0.75
CA SER A 425 -12.31 6.78 -0.32
C SER A 425 -11.71 8.14 0.05
N GLU A 426 -11.52 8.42 1.34
CA GLU A 426 -10.96 9.68 1.84
C GLU A 426 -9.43 9.56 2.07
N ARG A 427 -8.89 8.34 2.04
CA ARG A 427 -7.45 8.07 2.11
C ARG A 427 -6.73 8.42 0.80
N TYR A 428 -5.41 8.29 0.80
CA TYR A 428 -4.65 8.31 -0.46
C TYR A 428 -5.06 7.12 -1.33
N ARG A 429 -5.31 7.37 -2.62
CA ARG A 429 -5.65 6.27 -3.55
C ARG A 429 -4.53 5.27 -3.76
N THR A 430 -3.29 5.69 -3.54
CA THR A 430 -2.05 4.92 -3.76
C THR A 430 -0.98 5.43 -2.81
N ILE A 431 -0.18 4.53 -2.26
CA ILE A 431 0.94 4.87 -1.37
C ILE A 431 1.99 5.79 -2.02
N SER A 432 2.15 5.73 -3.35
CA SER A 432 3.02 6.63 -4.11
C SER A 432 2.66 8.12 -3.94
N ILE A 433 1.40 8.45 -3.64
CA ILE A 433 1.02 9.85 -3.39
C ILE A 433 1.50 10.27 -2.00
N LEU A 434 1.36 9.39 -1.02
CA LEU A 434 1.82 9.63 0.35
C LEU A 434 3.34 9.85 0.39
N VAL A 435 4.13 8.97 -0.23
CA VAL A 435 5.60 9.12 -0.25
C VAL A 435 6.05 10.41 -0.94
N ASN A 436 5.39 10.84 -2.01
CA ASN A 436 5.71 12.09 -2.69
C ASN A 436 5.42 13.31 -1.81
N GLU A 437 4.37 13.27 -0.97
CA GLU A 437 4.08 14.34 -0.02
C GLU A 437 5.12 14.38 1.12
N LEU A 438 5.55 13.23 1.64
CA LEU A 438 6.63 13.15 2.63
C LEU A 438 7.97 13.69 2.07
N GLN A 439 8.32 13.28 0.85
CA GLN A 439 9.52 13.79 0.16
C GLN A 439 9.46 15.30 -0.04
N SER A 440 8.30 15.82 -0.46
CA SER A 440 8.12 17.27 -0.66
C SER A 440 8.26 18.07 0.64
N LEU A 441 7.91 17.48 1.78
CA LEU A 441 8.17 18.08 3.10
C LEU A 441 9.65 18.05 3.43
N ARG A 442 10.32 16.92 3.21
CA ARG A 442 11.74 16.77 3.54
C ARG A 442 12.61 17.69 2.69
N THR A 443 12.40 17.72 1.36
CA THR A 443 13.21 18.54 0.44
C THR A 443 12.81 20.02 0.39
N GLY A 444 11.66 20.39 0.98
CA GLY A 444 11.13 21.76 0.95
C GLY A 444 10.46 22.17 -0.38
N ASP A 445 10.37 21.27 -1.37
CA ASP A 445 9.80 21.54 -2.71
C ASP A 445 8.28 21.75 -2.70
N GLY A 446 7.59 21.40 -1.61
CA GLY A 446 6.14 21.54 -1.48
C GLY A 446 5.66 22.99 -1.30
N VAL A 447 6.51 23.87 -0.78
CA VAL A 447 6.14 25.27 -0.42
C VAL A 447 6.20 26.19 -1.65
N THR A 448 7.17 25.98 -2.55
CA THR A 448 7.37 26.82 -3.74
C THR A 448 6.24 26.65 -4.78
N LYS A 449 5.80 25.42 -5.05
CA LYS A 449 4.76 25.14 -6.07
C LYS A 449 3.35 25.66 -5.75
N ARG A 450 3.03 25.95 -4.47
CA ARG A 450 1.72 26.53 -4.10
C ARG A 450 1.70 28.05 -4.19
N SER A 451 2.84 28.72 -4.00
CA SER A 451 2.93 30.18 -4.12
C SER A 451 2.71 30.69 -5.55
N GLU A 452 3.14 29.95 -6.57
CA GLU A 452 3.02 30.35 -7.98
C GLU A 452 1.59 30.24 -8.55
N LYS A 453 0.65 29.56 -7.88
CA LYS A 453 -0.72 29.34 -8.38
C LYS A 453 -1.74 30.37 -7.89
N SER A 454 -1.31 31.41 -7.17
CA SER A 454 -2.22 32.36 -6.51
C SER A 454 -2.24 33.79 -7.06
N GLU A 455 -1.55 34.07 -8.17
CA GLU A 455 -1.74 35.34 -8.89
C GLU A 455 -2.74 35.17 -10.05
N PRO A 456 -3.96 35.74 -9.96
CA PRO A 456 -4.77 35.93 -11.15
C PRO A 456 -4.17 37.08 -11.97
N GLU A 457 -3.76 36.78 -13.21
CA GLU A 457 -3.46 37.80 -14.21
C GLU A 457 -4.67 38.72 -14.36
N SER A 458 -4.49 39.99 -14.04
CA SER A 458 -5.47 41.04 -14.28
C SER A 458 -5.37 41.47 -15.74
N GLY A 459 -6.39 41.14 -16.53
CA GLY A 459 -6.60 41.58 -17.90
C GLY A 459 -8.03 42.05 -18.10
#